data_AF-A0A4R6VRI7-F1
#
_entry.id   AF-A0A4R6VRI7-F1
#
_cell.length_a   1.000
_cell.length_b   1.000
_cell.length_c   1.000
_cell.angle_alpha   90.00
_cell.angle_beta   90.00
_cell.angle_gamma   90.00
#
_symmetry.space_group_name_H-M   'P 1'
#
loop_
_entity.id
_entity.type
_entity.pdbx_description
1 polymer ?
#
loop_
_entity_poly.entity_id
_entity_poly.type
_entity_poly.pdbx_seq_one_letter_code
_entity_poly.pdbx_strand_id
1 'polypeptide(L)'
;MSDSNWRGRASCRGVDPELFFPESSDEPLVRKQVAAAKAVCRVCPVRDRCLADALLRLPHGIAGGLTEQERRRVRSADSLARADTPRWQALLDAGRSHPEIAHECGVTVRTVDRWVSRLREEVASGRGDPR
;
A
#
# COMPACT_ATOMS: atom_id res chain seq x y z
N MET A 1 7.64 27.23 -4.20
CA MET A 1 6.16 27.28 -4.30
C MET A 1 5.65 25.88 -4.04
N SER A 2 5.03 25.61 -2.91
CA SER A 2 4.60 24.26 -2.55
C SER A 2 3.50 23.81 -3.50
N ASP A 3 3.72 22.69 -4.18
CA ASP A 3 2.79 22.00 -5.08
C ASP A 3 1.63 21.36 -4.27
N SER A 4 0.94 22.20 -3.50
CA SER A 4 0.05 21.79 -2.40
C SER A 4 -1.39 21.55 -2.83
N ASN A 5 -1.82 22.09 -3.98
CA ASN A 5 -3.21 21.99 -4.43
C ASN A 5 -3.40 21.05 -5.63
N TRP A 6 -2.80 19.87 -5.59
CA TRP A 6 -3.04 18.82 -6.58
C TRP A 6 -4.53 18.45 -6.70
N ARG A 7 -5.30 18.58 -5.62
CA ARG A 7 -6.76 18.37 -5.62
C ARG A 7 -7.49 19.31 -6.57
N GLY A 8 -6.99 20.52 -6.78
CA GLY A 8 -7.55 21.48 -7.74
C GLY A 8 -7.51 20.98 -9.19
N ARG A 9 -6.62 20.04 -9.51
CA ARG A 9 -6.49 19.42 -10.84
C ARG A 9 -7.27 18.10 -10.98
N ALA A 10 -8.04 17.69 -9.97
CA ALA A 10 -8.76 16.44 -10.00
C ALA A 10 -9.99 16.50 -10.91
N SER A 11 -10.08 15.56 -11.87
CA SER A 11 -11.20 15.48 -12.82
C SER A 11 -12.56 15.22 -12.16
N CYS A 12 -12.58 14.66 -10.94
CA CYS A 12 -13.81 14.42 -10.20
C CYS A 12 -14.51 15.69 -9.70
N ARG A 13 -13.86 16.85 -9.71
CA ARG A 13 -14.45 18.13 -9.22
C ARG A 13 -15.66 18.60 -10.03
N GLY A 14 -15.77 18.18 -11.29
CA GLY A 14 -16.91 18.51 -12.17
C GLY A 14 -17.94 17.39 -12.29
N VAL A 15 -17.85 16.36 -11.45
CA VAL A 15 -18.71 15.18 -11.48
C VAL A 15 -19.49 15.12 -10.16
N ASP A 16 -20.69 14.56 -10.22
CA ASP A 16 -21.52 14.32 -9.05
C ASP A 16 -20.72 13.55 -7.96
N PRO A 17 -20.57 14.11 -6.75
CA PRO A 17 -19.92 13.43 -5.64
C PRO A 17 -20.53 12.06 -5.29
N GLU A 18 -21.86 11.90 -5.43
CA GLU A 18 -22.55 10.64 -5.09
C GLU A 18 -22.08 9.47 -5.96
N LEU A 19 -21.58 9.75 -7.16
CA LEU A 19 -21.00 8.74 -8.04
C LEU A 19 -19.82 7.99 -7.39
N PHE A 20 -19.08 8.65 -6.49
CA PHE A 20 -17.92 8.09 -5.81
C PHE A 20 -18.28 7.38 -4.49
N PHE A 21 -19.54 7.42 -4.06
CA PHE A 21 -20.06 6.78 -2.84
C PHE A 21 -21.27 5.91 -3.19
N PRO A 22 -21.06 4.73 -3.82
CA PRO A 22 -22.16 3.84 -4.14
C PRO A 22 -22.72 3.19 -2.85
N GLU A 23 -23.95 3.56 -2.47
CA GLU A 23 -24.64 3.09 -1.25
C GLU A 23 -25.93 2.29 -1.52
N SER A 24 -26.19 1.89 -2.77
CA SER A 24 -27.42 1.17 -3.13
C SER A 24 -27.39 -0.33 -2.79
N SER A 25 -28.55 -0.90 -2.45
CA SER A 25 -28.72 -2.36 -2.28
C SER A 25 -28.80 -3.14 -3.61
N ASP A 26 -28.98 -2.44 -4.73
CA ASP A 26 -29.03 -3.00 -6.08
C ASP A 26 -27.61 -3.21 -6.62
N GLU A 27 -27.17 -4.46 -6.64
CA GLU A 27 -25.83 -4.86 -7.03
C GLU A 27 -25.47 -4.48 -8.49
N PRO A 28 -26.35 -4.68 -9.49
CA PRO A 28 -26.17 -4.15 -10.84
C PRO A 28 -25.98 -2.62 -10.89
N LEU A 29 -26.75 -1.86 -10.13
CA LEU A 29 -26.63 -0.40 -10.07
C LEU A 29 -25.28 0.03 -9.47
N VAL A 30 -24.88 -0.60 -8.36
CA VAL A 30 -23.58 -0.37 -7.72
C VAL A 30 -22.44 -0.66 -8.69
N ARG A 31 -22.48 -1.78 -9.43
CA ARG A 31 -21.45 -2.09 -10.43
C ARG A 31 -21.33 -1.01 -11.50
N LYS A 32 -22.46 -0.46 -11.98
CA LYS A 32 -22.46 0.62 -12.97
C LYS A 32 -21.86 1.91 -12.40
N GLN A 33 -22.25 2.31 -11.19
CA GLN A 33 -21.69 3.48 -10.51
C GLN A 33 -20.17 3.34 -10.31
N VAL A 34 -19.72 2.17 -9.82
CA VAL A 34 -18.30 1.88 -9.65
C VAL A 34 -17.54 1.97 -10.98
N ALA A 35 -18.08 1.41 -12.05
CA ALA A 35 -17.46 1.47 -13.37
C ALA A 35 -17.34 2.91 -13.90
N ALA A 36 -18.38 3.71 -13.72
CA ALA A 36 -18.41 5.12 -14.11
C ALA A 36 -17.40 5.96 -13.29
N ALA A 37 -17.38 5.81 -11.97
CA ALA A 37 -16.39 6.48 -11.11
C ALA A 37 -14.95 6.11 -11.50
N LYS A 38 -14.68 4.82 -11.74
CA LYS A 38 -13.37 4.35 -12.21
C LYS A 38 -12.99 4.90 -13.58
N ALA A 39 -13.95 5.15 -14.47
CA ALA A 39 -13.70 5.81 -15.75
C ALA A 39 -13.20 7.24 -15.56
N VAL A 40 -13.81 8.01 -14.65
CA VAL A 40 -13.33 9.36 -14.27
C VAL A 40 -11.92 9.30 -13.69
N CYS A 41 -11.65 8.35 -12.78
CA CYS A 41 -10.32 8.20 -12.20
C CYS A 41 -9.24 7.85 -13.25
N ARG A 42 -9.59 7.09 -14.29
CA ARG A 42 -8.64 6.64 -15.34
C ARG A 42 -7.99 7.78 -16.11
N VAL A 43 -8.75 8.86 -16.35
CA VAL A 43 -8.28 10.04 -17.09
C VAL A 43 -7.78 11.16 -16.15
N CYS A 44 -7.82 10.95 -14.84
CA CYS A 44 -7.49 11.97 -13.86
C CYS A 44 -5.96 12.16 -13.74
N PRO A 45 -5.42 13.37 -13.94
CA PRO A 45 -3.97 13.61 -13.97
C PRO A 45 -3.31 13.52 -12.58
N VAL A 46 -4.11 13.39 -11.52
CA VAL A 46 -3.64 13.31 -10.13
C VAL A 46 -4.01 11.99 -9.48
N ARG A 47 -4.35 10.97 -10.28
CA ARG A 47 -4.81 9.66 -9.81
C ARG A 47 -3.85 9.01 -8.82
N ASP A 48 -2.56 8.99 -9.10
CA ASP A 48 -1.58 8.30 -8.25
C ASP A 48 -1.39 9.00 -6.91
N ARG A 49 -1.31 10.34 -6.93
CA ARG A 49 -1.25 11.15 -5.71
C ARG A 49 -2.55 11.04 -4.90
N CYS A 50 -3.70 10.98 -5.57
CA CYS A 50 -5.00 10.72 -4.95
C CYS A 50 -5.05 9.35 -4.28
N LEU A 51 -4.51 8.31 -4.94
CA LEU A 51 -4.48 6.96 -4.39
C LEU A 51 -3.59 6.88 -3.15
N ALA A 52 -2.35 7.38 -3.24
CA ALA A 52 -1.41 7.40 -2.13
C ALA A 52 -2.02 8.10 -0.89
N ASP A 53 -2.67 9.24 -1.13
CA ASP A 53 -3.37 9.98 -0.09
C ASP A 53 -4.57 9.19 0.49
N ALA A 54 -5.37 8.55 -0.37
CA ALA A 54 -6.53 7.79 0.04
C ALA A 54 -6.18 6.51 0.82
N LEU A 55 -5.04 5.89 0.53
CA LEU A 55 -4.55 4.73 1.29
C LEU A 55 -4.22 5.11 2.74
N LEU A 56 -3.74 6.33 2.98
CA LEU A 56 -3.37 6.82 4.31
C LEU A 56 -4.57 7.29 5.14
N ARG A 57 -5.52 8.01 4.53
CA ARG A 57 -6.54 8.75 5.30
C ARG A 57 -7.99 8.60 4.86
N LEU A 58 -8.28 7.98 3.71
CA LEU A 58 -9.66 7.94 3.19
C LEU A 58 -10.32 6.57 3.40
N PRO A 59 -11.24 6.46 4.37
CA PRO A 59 -11.86 5.18 4.73
C PRO A 59 -12.87 4.70 3.68
N HIS A 60 -13.67 5.61 3.11
CA HIS A 60 -14.85 5.28 2.29
C HIS A 60 -14.76 5.78 0.85
N GLY A 61 -15.69 5.32 0.02
CA GLY A 61 -15.85 5.76 -1.36
C GLY A 61 -14.75 5.29 -2.31
N ILE A 62 -14.83 5.73 -3.56
CA ILE A 62 -13.90 5.42 -4.65
C ILE A 62 -12.86 6.54 -4.74
N ALA A 63 -11.59 6.18 -4.67
CA ALA A 63 -10.49 7.14 -4.75
C ALA A 63 -9.29 6.52 -5.45
N GLY A 64 -8.60 7.33 -6.28
CA GLY A 64 -7.45 6.85 -7.04
C GLY A 64 -7.76 5.69 -8.00
N GLY A 65 -9.04 5.49 -8.36
CA GLY A 65 -9.50 4.37 -9.19
C GLY A 65 -9.76 3.07 -8.44
N LEU A 66 -9.66 3.07 -7.10
CA LEU A 66 -9.95 1.90 -6.26
C LEU A 66 -11.18 2.13 -5.38
N THR A 67 -11.99 1.09 -5.23
CA THR A 67 -13.05 1.04 -4.22
C THR A 67 -12.46 0.95 -2.81
N GLU A 68 -13.29 1.18 -1.80
CA GLU A 68 -12.90 0.94 -0.41
C GLU A 68 -12.35 -0.47 -0.19
N GLN A 69 -13.06 -1.50 -0.70
CA GLN A 69 -12.65 -2.89 -0.54
C GLN A 69 -11.31 -3.18 -1.22
N GLU A 70 -11.07 -2.62 -2.41
CA GLU A 70 -9.79 -2.73 -3.10
C GLU A 70 -8.67 -2.04 -2.32
N ARG A 71 -8.91 -0.84 -1.78
CA ARG A 71 -7.93 -0.16 -0.91
C ARG A 71 -7.65 -0.93 0.38
N ARG A 72 -8.66 -1.60 0.95
CA ARG A 72 -8.46 -2.50 2.11
C ARG A 72 -7.52 -3.64 1.75
N ARG A 73 -7.67 -4.27 0.58
CA ARG A 73 -6.75 -5.30 0.09
C ARG A 73 -5.33 -4.78 -0.10
N VAL A 74 -5.17 -3.57 -0.65
CA VAL A 74 -3.84 -2.94 -0.79
C VAL A 74 -3.20 -2.68 0.57
N ARG A 75 -3.93 -2.13 1.54
CA ARG A 75 -3.41 -1.95 2.91
C ARG A 75 -3.07 -3.27 3.58
N SER A 76 -3.89 -4.29 3.40
CA SER A 76 -3.60 -5.63 3.92
C SER A 76 -2.36 -6.23 3.26
N ALA A 77 -2.21 -6.11 1.94
CA ALA A 77 -1.02 -6.58 1.22
C ALA A 77 0.23 -5.81 1.63
N ASP A 78 0.16 -4.49 1.82
CA ASP A 78 1.26 -3.68 2.35
C ASP A 78 1.62 -4.10 3.79
N SER A 79 0.62 -4.27 4.66
CA SER A 79 0.82 -4.76 6.03
C SER A 79 1.39 -6.18 6.05
N LEU A 80 0.94 -7.06 5.15
CA LEU A 80 1.47 -8.42 5.02
C LEU A 80 2.90 -8.38 4.49
N ALA A 81 3.21 -7.62 3.43
CA ALA A 81 4.59 -7.45 2.94
C ALA A 81 5.53 -6.86 4.02
N ARG A 82 5.03 -5.93 4.85
CA ARG A 82 5.75 -5.38 6.00
C ARG A 82 5.87 -6.36 7.17
N ALA A 83 4.93 -7.29 7.32
CA ALA A 83 4.99 -8.37 8.30
C ALA A 83 5.83 -9.56 7.81
N ASP A 84 5.91 -9.75 6.50
CA ASP A 84 6.65 -10.79 5.79
C ASP A 84 8.14 -10.44 5.72
N THR A 85 8.49 -9.14 5.72
CA THR A 85 9.85 -8.73 6.08
C THR A 85 10.05 -9.03 7.56
N PRO A 86 10.87 -10.03 7.91
CA PRO A 86 11.10 -10.33 9.32
C PRO A 86 11.64 -9.07 9.99
N ARG A 87 11.09 -8.70 11.15
CA ARG A 87 11.52 -7.49 11.89
C ARG A 87 13.04 -7.35 12.00
N TRP A 88 13.77 -8.47 12.10
CA TRP A 88 15.23 -8.49 12.14
C TRP A 88 15.90 -8.03 10.83
N GLN A 89 15.30 -8.32 9.67
CA GLN A 89 15.82 -7.91 8.35
C GLN A 89 15.65 -6.41 8.15
N ALA A 90 14.50 -5.84 8.53
CA ALA A 90 14.30 -4.39 8.50
C ALA A 90 15.29 -3.63 9.41
N LEU A 91 15.61 -4.19 10.59
CA LEU A 91 16.66 -3.62 11.47
C LEU A 91 18.06 -3.73 10.85
N LEU A 92 18.33 -4.81 10.11
CA LEU A 92 19.58 -5.00 9.37
C LEU A 92 19.74 -3.96 8.26
N ASP A 93 18.70 -3.74 7.46
CA ASP A 93 18.68 -2.74 6.38
C ASP A 93 18.81 -1.31 6.93
N ALA A 94 18.32 -1.08 8.15
CA ALA A 94 18.50 0.17 8.89
C ALA A 94 19.91 0.32 9.53
N GLY A 95 20.84 -0.60 9.26
CA GLY A 95 22.22 -0.55 9.70
C GLY A 95 22.44 -0.90 11.18
N ARG A 96 21.49 -1.58 11.84
CA ARG A 96 21.66 -2.04 13.23
C ARG A 96 22.68 -3.18 13.30
N SER A 97 23.44 -3.22 14.38
CA SER A 97 24.38 -4.29 14.66
C SER A 97 23.65 -5.58 15.09
N HIS A 98 24.25 -6.75 14.84
CA HIS A 98 23.62 -8.02 15.21
C HIS A 98 23.26 -8.13 16.72
N PRO A 99 24.06 -7.58 17.66
CA PRO A 99 23.66 -7.52 19.07
C PRO A 99 22.41 -6.70 19.35
N GLU A 100 22.25 -5.55 18.68
CA GLU A 100 21.05 -4.70 18.83
C GLU A 100 19.81 -5.40 18.30
N ILE A 101 19.93 -6.06 17.15
CA ILE A 101 18.84 -6.84 16.53
C ILE A 101 18.42 -8.00 17.44
N ALA A 102 19.40 -8.70 18.03
CA ALA A 102 19.16 -9.78 18.97
C ALA A 102 18.35 -9.30 20.19
N HIS A 103 18.74 -8.15 20.77
CA HIS A 103 18.02 -7.53 21.88
C HIS A 103 16.58 -7.15 21.49
N GLU A 104 16.39 -6.48 20.35
CA GLU A 104 15.08 -6.03 19.88
C GLU A 104 14.11 -7.15 19.52
N CYS A 105 14.64 -8.25 18.99
CA CYS A 105 13.87 -9.44 18.62
C CYS A 105 13.72 -10.45 19.76
N GLY A 106 14.36 -10.23 20.91
CA GLY A 106 14.31 -11.16 22.05
C GLY A 106 15.00 -12.52 21.78
N VAL A 107 16.07 -12.52 20.99
CA VAL A 107 16.83 -13.73 20.62
C VAL A 107 18.32 -13.59 20.92
N THR A 108 19.10 -14.65 20.69
CA THR A 108 20.57 -14.62 20.84
C THR A 108 21.26 -14.10 19.57
N VAL A 109 22.45 -13.50 19.72
CA VAL A 109 23.25 -13.03 18.57
C VAL A 109 23.54 -14.15 17.56
N ARG A 110 23.84 -15.38 18.04
CA ARG A 110 24.03 -16.55 17.16
C ARG A 110 22.82 -16.86 16.29
N THR A 111 21.61 -16.56 16.79
CA THR A 111 20.36 -16.76 16.04
C THR A 111 20.25 -15.75 14.90
N VAL A 112 20.61 -14.49 15.17
CA VAL A 112 20.67 -13.43 14.16
C VAL A 112 21.75 -13.73 13.11
N ASP A 113 22.95 -14.14 13.53
CA ASP A 113 24.03 -14.52 12.61
C ASP A 113 23.58 -15.61 11.63
N ARG A 114 22.86 -16.64 12.12
CA ARG A 114 22.32 -17.71 11.28
C ARG A 114 21.29 -17.19 10.27
N TRP A 115 20.43 -16.26 10.67
CA TRP A 115 19.45 -15.65 9.77
C TRP A 115 20.14 -14.84 8.67
N VAL A 116 21.15 -14.04 9.02
CA VAL A 116 21.95 -13.25 8.08
C VAL A 116 22.72 -14.13 7.10
N SER A 117 23.35 -15.21 7.58
CA SER A 117 24.06 -16.16 6.71
C SER A 117 23.13 -16.79 5.68
N ARG A 118 21.93 -17.23 6.09
CA ARG A 118 20.93 -17.78 5.17
C ARG A 118 20.49 -16.74 4.13
N LEU A 119 20.23 -15.50 4.54
CA LEU A 119 19.85 -14.44 3.62
C LEU A 119 20.97 -14.15 2.60
N ARG A 120 22.24 -14.12 3.04
CA ARG A 120 23.39 -13.97 2.14
C ARG A 120 23.51 -15.13 1.16
N GLU A 121 23.25 -16.36 1.61
CA GLU A 121 23.24 -17.56 0.77
C GLU A 121 22.09 -17.53 -0.26
N GLU A 122 20.89 -17.07 0.14
CA GLU A 122 19.73 -16.92 -0.74
C GLU A 122 19.96 -15.85 -1.82
N VAL A 123 20.54 -14.70 -1.44
CA VAL A 123 20.95 -13.65 -2.37
C VAL A 123 22.04 -14.14 -3.32
N ALA A 124 23.07 -14.84 -2.81
CA ALA A 124 24.13 -15.43 -3.62
C ALA A 124 23.61 -16.52 -4.57
N SER A 125 22.55 -17.24 -4.17
CA SER A 125 21.93 -18.30 -4.97
C SER A 125 20.94 -17.78 -6.02
N GLY A 126 20.65 -16.47 -6.06
CA GLY A 126 19.73 -15.89 -7.04
C GLY A 126 18.28 -16.35 -6.94
N ARG A 127 17.88 -16.98 -5.81
CA ARG A 127 16.48 -17.32 -5.50
C ARG A 127 15.81 -16.18 -4.73
N GLY A 128 15.84 -14.97 -5.28
CA GLY A 128 14.98 -13.89 -4.84
C GLY A 128 13.69 -13.95 -5.64
N ASP A 129 12.66 -14.62 -5.12
CA ASP A 129 11.32 -14.54 -5.71
C ASP A 129 10.81 -13.09 -5.52
N PRO A 130 10.54 -12.34 -6.59
CA PRO A 130 9.95 -11.02 -6.49
C PRO A 130 8.43 -11.19 -6.45
N ARG A 131 7.82 -11.13 -5.26
CA ARG A 131 6.39 -10.80 -5.17
C ARG A 131 5.97 -10.23 -3.84
#